data_AF-A0A1V6PFX7-F1
#
_entry.id   AF-A0A1V6PFX7-F1
#
_cell.length_a   1.000
_cell.length_b   1.000
_cell.length_c   1.000
_cell.angle_alpha   90.00
_cell.angle_beta   90.00
_cell.angle_gamma   90.00
#
_symmetry.space_group_name_H-M   'P 1'
#
loop_
_entity.id
_entity.type
_entity.pdbx_description
1 polymer ?
#
loop_
_entity_poly.entity_id
_entity_poly.type
_entity_poly.pdbx_seq_one_letter_code
_entity_poly.pdbx_strand_id
1 'polypeptide(L)'
;MSTSVGSTFTRASAHALSYDSPSSPTSLLSASSHVDREGFLQSEHRAGGPYLCSLPAYIIGLTAEYYRRTGQHRGSSKIREDTEAILAEEEISYTSMMVTGRQSKVDPEPEPVPTVVVVTKQSSRRVAKKIHRALVQSFPSICVELINDGLLDPLRCFPVTRSESIFHKWGDICKAILRQSDISEWTTIECWRYGTSGNPTDNPVTVIVSVLKSSNNRFYTAMQRIRGILAFFKESDVAILFQKDEIKRHIENPILSKEACTMAAQPGISLGIHSSSAGSSTLGGIVELQSPHNKKWYCYGITCFHCVYAPEDHRQTLDHIQDAPKAFRQWMYSPVFPGDAMADKLLNVDHPSVSDLKRTIENANEKINGRKDAEFRRVDRLIQEREAGSDDAFVTKQEEYAHKIALNANAIDQSERDHFQKFLDDKSYVLGSVLAGSGVYRKKARNANQDFILDWALPFLYGERLPLEKFWYRRPFRQAVNSDTTFYKSGRSTFLTKGRYSELQSVHVHRVPISDDGKFRTVETFEHAFVSISGGPFSEGGDSGSFVFAEDGDVIALLWGGIERRDVTYVTPIEEVFDDIKRVTGALDVRIAEQ
;
A
#
# COMPACT_ATOMS: atom_id res chain seq x y z
N MET A 1 15.71 22.96 21.44
CA MET A 1 14.47 23.64 21.90
C MET A 1 13.86 24.38 20.73
N SER A 2 12.53 24.29 20.60
CA SER A 2 11.65 24.89 19.57
C SER A 2 11.67 24.26 18.17
N THR A 3 10.61 23.48 17.86
CA THR A 3 9.85 23.37 16.57
C THR A 3 8.94 22.12 16.44
N SER A 4 8.58 21.38 17.50
CA SER A 4 7.76 20.14 17.35
C SER A 4 6.26 20.26 17.69
N VAL A 5 5.74 21.44 18.04
CA VAL A 5 4.35 21.58 18.53
C VAL A 5 3.33 21.73 17.39
N GLY A 6 3.78 22.08 16.18
CA GLY A 6 2.90 22.36 15.04
C GLY A 6 2.37 21.14 14.27
N SER A 7 2.99 19.96 14.37
CA SER A 7 2.61 18.77 13.58
C SER A 7 1.61 17.84 14.28
N THR A 8 1.48 17.94 15.61
CA THR A 8 0.64 17.07 16.43
C THR A 8 -0.85 17.41 16.32
N PHE A 9 -1.17 18.71 16.13
CA PHE A 9 -2.55 19.18 16.01
C PHE A 9 -3.25 18.77 14.70
N THR A 10 -2.48 18.49 13.64
CA THR A 10 -3.02 18.26 12.30
C THR A 10 -3.52 16.83 12.07
N ARG A 11 -3.20 15.86 12.94
CA ARG A 11 -3.44 14.43 12.70
C ARG A 11 -4.67 13.85 13.42
N ALA A 12 -5.17 14.53 14.45
CA ALA A 12 -6.26 14.01 15.27
C ALA A 12 -7.63 13.99 14.56
N SER A 13 -7.84 14.71 13.44
CA SER A 13 -9.14 14.85 12.75
C SER A 13 -9.11 14.82 11.22
N ALA A 14 -8.05 14.29 10.61
CA ALA A 14 -7.43 14.98 9.47
C ALA A 14 -7.94 14.73 8.03
N HIS A 15 -8.89 13.83 7.76
CA HIS A 15 -8.94 13.25 6.39
C HIS A 15 -10.15 13.58 5.54
N ALA A 16 -11.37 13.56 6.09
CA ALA A 16 -12.53 14.10 5.38
C ALA A 16 -12.56 15.62 5.62
N LEU A 17 -12.23 16.41 4.59
CA LEU A 17 -12.22 17.86 4.67
C LEU A 17 -13.63 18.43 4.60
N SER A 18 -14.48 17.81 3.79
CA SER A 18 -15.91 18.08 3.72
C SER A 18 -16.63 16.90 3.08
N TYR A 19 -17.86 16.66 3.52
CA TYR A 19 -18.77 15.68 2.95
C TYR A 19 -20.15 16.33 2.81
N ASP A 20 -20.79 16.15 1.66
CA ASP A 20 -22.12 16.67 1.37
C ASP A 20 -22.97 15.57 0.73
N SER A 21 -23.99 15.11 1.45
CA SER A 21 -24.93 14.07 1.01
C SER A 21 -26.37 14.52 1.19
N PRO A 22 -27.15 14.64 0.11
CA PRO A 22 -28.58 14.96 0.18
C PRO A 22 -29.43 13.84 0.81
N SER A 23 -28.96 12.59 0.73
CA SER A 23 -29.70 11.39 1.14
C SER A 23 -29.34 10.87 2.53
N SER A 24 -28.25 11.35 3.14
CA SER A 24 -27.82 10.94 4.48
C SER A 24 -27.06 12.06 5.21
N PRO A 25 -27.78 12.96 5.93
CA PRO A 25 -27.14 14.04 6.69
C PRO A 25 -26.32 13.55 7.90
N THR A 26 -26.55 12.32 8.37
CA THR A 26 -25.88 11.67 9.52
C THR A 26 -24.88 10.60 9.09
N SER A 27 -24.16 10.82 7.99
CA SER A 27 -23.11 9.90 7.51
C SER A 27 -21.90 9.90 8.44
N LEU A 28 -21.23 8.75 8.60
CA LEU A 28 -19.94 8.62 9.30
C LEU A 28 -18.86 9.58 8.75
N LEU A 29 -19.06 10.11 7.54
CA LEU A 29 -18.20 11.05 6.83
C LEU A 29 -18.52 12.53 7.11
N SER A 30 -19.68 12.82 7.74
CA SER A 30 -20.24 14.15 8.03
C SER A 30 -19.57 14.89 9.20
N ALA A 31 -18.46 14.36 9.72
CA ALA A 31 -18.02 14.69 11.07
C ALA A 31 -17.43 16.11 11.20
N SER A 32 -18.23 17.05 11.71
CA SER A 32 -17.69 18.22 12.41
C SER A 32 -16.84 17.73 13.58
N SER A 33 -15.55 18.05 13.56
CA SER A 33 -14.60 17.62 14.59
C SER A 33 -13.95 18.81 15.26
N HIS A 34 -13.69 18.68 16.56
CA HIS A 34 -13.04 19.71 17.34
C HIS A 34 -11.92 19.10 18.18
N VAL A 35 -10.69 19.58 17.95
CA VAL A 35 -9.53 19.26 18.78
C VAL A 35 -9.31 20.41 19.75
N ASP A 36 -9.22 20.11 21.05
CA ASP A 36 -8.91 21.14 22.05
C ASP A 36 -7.40 21.38 22.21
N ARG A 37 -7.03 22.34 23.06
CA ARG A 37 -5.63 22.74 23.27
C ARG A 37 -4.75 21.65 23.89
N GLU A 38 -5.34 20.62 24.50
CA GLU A 38 -4.62 19.46 25.06
C GLU A 38 -4.44 18.35 24.01
N GLY A 39 -4.88 18.56 22.75
CA GLY A 39 -4.80 17.57 21.68
C GLY A 39 -5.93 16.55 21.67
N PHE A 40 -7.01 16.78 22.45
CA PHE A 40 -8.12 15.83 22.51
C PHE A 40 -9.20 16.15 21.47
N LEU A 41 -9.47 15.17 20.61
CA LEU A 41 -10.54 15.16 19.61
C LEU A 41 -11.90 14.89 20.26
N GLN A 42 -12.92 15.59 19.77
CA GLN A 42 -14.31 15.16 19.77
C GLN A 42 -14.85 15.18 18.33
N SER A 43 -15.39 14.06 17.87
CA SER A 43 -16.31 13.97 16.74
C SER A 43 -17.55 13.17 17.15
N GLU A 44 -18.49 12.93 16.25
CA GLU A 44 -19.67 12.11 16.53
C GLU A 44 -19.29 10.66 16.88
N HIS A 45 -18.39 10.08 16.09
CA HIS A 45 -18.06 8.64 16.15
C HIS A 45 -16.70 8.34 16.78
N ARG A 46 -15.92 9.37 17.16
CA ARG A 46 -14.56 9.20 17.67
C ARG A 46 -14.20 10.33 18.64
N ALA A 47 -13.64 9.98 19.79
CA ALA A 47 -13.11 10.96 20.73
C ALA A 47 -11.87 10.40 21.42
N GLY A 48 -10.89 11.24 21.74
CA GLY A 48 -9.63 10.73 22.29
C GLY A 48 -8.46 11.68 22.19
N GLY A 49 -7.31 11.28 22.72
CA GLY A 49 -6.09 12.07 22.75
C GLY A 49 -5.07 11.55 23.77
N PRO A 50 -3.97 12.29 23.99
CA PRO A 50 -3.60 13.57 23.35
C PRO A 50 -3.12 13.41 21.90
N TYR A 51 -2.90 12.18 21.44
CA TYR A 51 -2.62 11.86 20.04
C TYR A 51 -3.57 10.77 19.57
N LEU A 52 -4.10 10.92 18.35
CA LEU A 52 -4.89 9.89 17.69
C LEU A 52 -4.31 9.62 16.31
N CYS A 53 -4.01 8.36 16.02
CA CYS A 53 -3.57 7.93 14.70
C CYS A 53 -4.63 8.24 13.64
N SER A 54 -4.17 8.46 12.43
CA SER A 54 -5.03 8.69 11.28
C SER A 54 -5.72 7.39 10.84
N LEU A 55 -7.05 7.39 10.72
CA LEU A 55 -7.79 6.23 10.18
C LEU A 55 -7.62 6.12 8.66
N PRO A 56 -7.71 4.92 8.05
CA PRO A 56 -7.70 3.63 8.74
C PRO A 56 -6.37 3.41 9.47
N ALA A 57 -6.41 2.73 10.61
CA ALA A 57 -5.24 2.50 11.44
C ALA A 57 -5.20 1.03 11.89
N TYR A 58 -4.01 0.44 11.85
CA TYR A 58 -3.75 -0.89 12.35
C TYR A 58 -3.86 -0.97 13.87
N ILE A 59 -4.19 -2.16 14.35
CA ILE A 59 -4.14 -2.57 15.75
C ILE A 59 -2.99 -3.56 15.83
N ILE A 60 -1.88 -3.16 16.44
CA ILE A 60 -0.64 -3.94 16.48
C ILE A 60 -0.14 -4.12 17.92
N GLY A 61 0.73 -5.10 18.12
CA GLY A 61 1.36 -5.32 19.41
C GLY A 61 2.20 -4.11 19.83
N LEU A 62 2.24 -3.83 21.13
CA LEU A 62 3.18 -2.86 21.69
C LEU A 62 4.62 -3.38 21.60
N THR A 63 5.60 -2.49 21.56
CA THR A 63 7.01 -2.88 21.42
C THR A 63 7.56 -3.48 22.72
N ALA A 64 8.55 -4.39 22.61
CA ALA A 64 9.25 -4.95 23.76
C ALA A 64 9.90 -3.87 24.64
N GLU A 65 10.31 -2.75 24.05
CA GLU A 65 10.82 -1.59 24.80
C GLU A 65 9.73 -0.92 25.64
N TYR A 66 8.53 -0.74 25.07
CA TYR A 66 7.38 -0.22 25.83
C TYR A 66 7.05 -1.13 27.02
N TYR A 67 7.03 -2.45 26.80
CA TYR A 67 6.84 -3.43 27.86
C TYR A 67 7.91 -3.35 28.95
N ARG A 68 9.20 -3.25 28.57
CA ARG A 68 10.32 -3.11 29.51
C ARG A 68 10.23 -1.83 30.34
N ARG A 69 9.89 -0.70 29.71
CA ARG A 69 9.78 0.60 30.37
C ARG A 69 8.60 0.68 31.35
N THR A 70 7.49 0.01 31.02
CA THR A 70 6.25 0.09 31.80
C THR A 70 6.04 -1.10 32.74
N GLY A 71 6.90 -2.13 32.67
CA GLY A 71 6.76 -3.35 33.47
C GLY A 71 5.49 -4.16 33.15
N GLN A 72 4.95 -4.01 31.94
CA GLN A 72 3.55 -4.32 31.62
C GLN A 72 3.14 -5.81 31.68
N HIS A 73 4.07 -6.78 31.80
CA HIS A 73 3.67 -8.18 32.06
C HIS A 73 2.80 -8.31 33.34
N ARG A 74 2.80 -7.29 34.22
CA ARG A 74 1.91 -7.16 35.39
C ARG A 74 0.92 -5.97 35.34
N GLY A 75 0.94 -5.14 34.29
CA GLY A 75 0.27 -3.83 34.25
C GLY A 75 -0.95 -3.70 33.34
N SER A 76 -1.22 -4.69 32.48
CA SER A 76 -2.39 -4.66 31.57
C SER A 76 -3.72 -4.77 32.32
N SER A 77 -3.77 -5.51 33.43
CA SER A 77 -4.96 -5.61 34.28
C SER A 77 -5.30 -4.26 34.89
N LYS A 78 -4.32 -3.53 35.42
CA LYS A 78 -4.53 -2.21 36.01
C LYS A 78 -5.03 -1.17 35.01
N ILE A 79 -4.47 -1.10 33.80
CA ILE A 79 -4.98 -0.19 32.76
C ILE A 79 -6.45 -0.47 32.49
N ARG A 80 -6.79 -1.75 32.38
CA ARG A 80 -8.16 -2.19 32.13
C ARG A 80 -9.08 -1.85 33.30
N GLU A 81 -8.71 -2.22 34.52
CA GLU A 81 -9.47 -1.95 35.75
C GLU A 81 -9.74 -0.44 35.94
N ASP A 82 -8.70 0.39 35.82
CA ASP A 82 -8.82 1.86 35.97
C ASP A 82 -9.72 2.44 34.86
N THR A 83 -9.63 1.93 33.64
CA THR A 83 -10.47 2.37 32.52
C THR A 83 -11.92 1.92 32.71
N GLU A 84 -12.16 0.67 33.11
CA GLU A 84 -13.49 0.11 33.36
C GLU A 84 -14.20 0.83 34.51
N ALA A 85 -13.47 1.16 35.58
CA ALA A 85 -14.01 1.96 36.69
C ALA A 85 -14.50 3.34 36.23
N ILE A 86 -13.71 4.03 35.40
CA ILE A 86 -14.09 5.36 34.88
C ILE A 86 -15.26 5.25 33.90
N LEU A 87 -15.28 4.23 33.03
CA LEU A 87 -16.40 4.01 32.11
C LEU A 87 -17.70 3.72 32.87
N ALA A 88 -17.63 2.96 33.97
CA ALA A 88 -18.77 2.69 34.84
C ALA A 88 -19.25 3.95 35.59
N GLU A 89 -18.34 4.75 36.16
CA GLU A 89 -18.66 6.03 36.81
C GLU A 89 -19.36 7.00 35.84
N GLU A 90 -18.96 6.97 34.57
CA GLU A 90 -19.47 7.85 33.52
C GLU A 90 -20.64 7.24 32.72
N GLU A 91 -21.14 6.08 33.14
CA GLU A 91 -22.26 5.35 32.52
C GLU A 91 -22.04 5.08 31.01
N ILE A 92 -20.78 4.90 30.58
CA ILE A 92 -20.44 4.60 29.20
C ILE A 92 -20.43 3.09 28.98
N SER A 93 -21.43 2.59 28.27
CA SER A 93 -21.42 1.22 27.75
C SER A 93 -20.35 1.07 26.65
N TYR A 94 -19.64 -0.06 26.64
CA TYR A 94 -18.66 -0.40 25.61
C TYR A 94 -18.79 -1.87 25.20
N THR A 95 -18.38 -2.20 23.98
CA THR A 95 -18.42 -3.57 23.44
C THR A 95 -17.06 -4.26 23.51
N SER A 96 -15.98 -3.50 23.45
CA SER A 96 -14.61 -4.02 23.52
C SER A 96 -13.65 -2.97 24.08
N MET A 97 -12.60 -3.44 24.74
CA MET A 97 -11.49 -2.62 25.23
C MET A 97 -10.18 -3.33 24.96
N MET A 98 -9.21 -2.60 24.40
CA MET A 98 -7.90 -3.13 24.04
C MET A 98 -6.80 -2.16 24.45
N VAL A 99 -5.68 -2.69 24.94
CA VAL A 99 -4.43 -1.94 25.13
C VAL A 99 -3.47 -2.39 24.05
N THR A 100 -3.14 -1.50 23.12
CA THR A 100 -2.52 -1.85 21.84
C THR A 100 -1.63 -0.71 21.33
N GLY A 101 -0.78 -1.00 20.33
CA GLY A 101 -0.17 0.02 19.48
C GLY A 101 -1.13 0.38 18.35
N ARG A 102 -1.40 1.67 18.16
CA ARG A 102 -2.13 2.20 17.00
C ARG A 102 -1.15 2.79 16.02
N GLN A 103 -1.37 2.54 14.73
CA GLN A 103 -0.53 3.10 13.68
C GLN A 103 -1.39 3.36 12.45
N SER A 104 -1.29 4.55 11.85
CA SER A 104 -2.02 4.85 10.62
C SER A 104 -1.57 3.95 9.48
N LYS A 105 -2.52 3.45 8.70
CA LYS A 105 -2.22 2.74 7.45
C LYS A 105 -1.65 3.69 6.39
N VAL A 106 -2.25 4.88 6.27
CA VAL A 106 -1.92 5.83 5.19
C VAL A 106 -0.70 6.68 5.50
N ASP A 107 -0.53 7.10 6.75
CA ASP A 107 0.60 7.94 7.19
C ASP A 107 1.21 7.37 8.47
N PRO A 108 1.83 6.17 8.39
CA PRO A 108 2.26 5.44 9.57
C PRO A 108 3.23 6.26 10.42
N GLU A 109 2.98 6.25 11.71
CA GLU A 109 3.92 6.75 12.70
C GLU A 109 5.19 5.89 12.70
N PRO A 110 6.38 6.42 13.06
CA PRO A 110 7.61 5.62 13.07
C PRO A 110 7.53 4.39 13.97
N GLU A 111 6.80 4.52 15.08
CA GLU A 111 6.55 3.45 16.05
C GLU A 111 5.05 3.38 16.37
N PRO A 112 4.53 2.20 16.74
CA PRO A 112 3.14 2.05 17.17
C PRO A 112 2.84 2.94 18.39
N VAL A 113 1.77 3.74 18.31
CA VAL A 113 1.37 4.64 19.39
C VAL A 113 0.61 3.87 20.48
N PRO A 114 1.12 3.79 21.71
CA PRO A 114 0.44 3.08 22.80
C PRO A 114 -0.92 3.71 23.09
N THR A 115 -1.99 2.94 22.97
CA THR A 115 -3.36 3.44 23.03
C THR A 115 -4.28 2.46 23.74
N VAL A 116 -5.13 2.99 24.63
CA VAL A 116 -6.33 2.29 25.10
C VAL A 116 -7.46 2.58 24.13
N VAL A 117 -7.89 1.56 23.39
CA VAL A 117 -9.00 1.65 22.44
C VAL A 117 -10.25 1.10 23.11
N VAL A 118 -11.27 1.93 23.25
CA VAL A 118 -12.58 1.57 23.79
C VAL A 118 -13.60 1.66 22.66
N VAL A 119 -14.21 0.53 22.32
CA VAL A 119 -15.23 0.45 21.29
C VAL A 119 -16.59 0.73 21.92
N THR A 120 -17.24 1.82 21.52
CA THR A 120 -18.47 2.30 22.15
C THR A 120 -19.36 3.04 21.16
N LYS A 121 -20.68 2.99 21.39
CA LYS A 121 -21.65 3.75 20.61
C LYS A 121 -21.57 5.26 20.86
N GLN A 122 -21.10 5.66 22.04
CA GLN A 122 -21.04 7.05 22.47
C GLN A 122 -19.58 7.47 22.67
N SER A 123 -19.10 8.39 21.84
CA SER A 123 -17.75 8.93 21.98
C SER A 123 -17.77 10.19 22.86
N SER A 124 -16.91 10.24 23.88
CA SER A 124 -16.84 11.38 24.82
C SER A 124 -15.41 11.80 25.12
N ARG A 125 -15.05 13.00 24.66
CA ARG A 125 -13.76 13.62 24.91
C ARG A 125 -13.50 13.83 26.39
N ARG A 126 -14.54 14.14 27.17
CA ARG A 126 -14.44 14.32 28.63
C ARG A 126 -14.01 13.02 29.31
N VAL A 127 -14.63 11.90 28.92
CA VAL A 127 -14.32 10.56 29.46
C VAL A 127 -12.92 10.13 29.03
N ALA A 128 -12.56 10.33 27.75
CA ALA A 128 -11.22 10.06 27.25
C ALA A 128 -10.13 10.78 28.05
N LYS A 129 -10.36 12.06 28.41
CA LYS A 129 -9.46 12.84 29.26
C LYS A 129 -9.35 12.29 30.67
N LYS A 130 -10.47 11.86 31.28
CA LYS A 130 -10.46 11.24 32.62
C LYS A 130 -9.60 9.98 32.62
N ILE A 131 -9.83 9.08 31.65
CA ILE A 131 -9.04 7.85 31.48
C ILE A 131 -7.56 8.18 31.30
N HIS A 132 -7.23 9.09 30.37
CA HIS A 132 -5.84 9.45 30.12
C HIS A 132 -5.14 10.00 31.38
N ARG A 133 -5.80 10.88 32.14
CA ARG A 133 -5.24 11.47 33.37
C ARG A 133 -4.98 10.41 34.46
N ALA A 134 -5.84 9.41 34.57
CA ALA A 134 -5.64 8.30 35.50
C ALA A 134 -4.43 7.43 35.11
N LEU A 135 -4.23 7.21 33.81
CA LEU A 135 -3.21 6.27 33.32
C LEU A 135 -1.83 6.88 33.13
N VAL A 136 -1.73 8.14 32.70
CA VAL A 136 -0.49 8.75 32.18
C VAL A 136 0.66 8.78 33.20
N GLN A 137 0.36 8.81 34.50
CA GLN A 137 1.38 8.79 35.56
C GLN A 137 2.08 7.43 35.65
N SER A 138 1.34 6.33 35.46
CA SER A 138 1.87 4.96 35.51
C SER A 138 2.33 4.47 34.12
N PHE A 139 1.73 5.01 33.06
CA PHE A 139 1.98 4.63 31.67
C PHE A 139 2.26 5.88 30.84
N PRO A 140 3.50 6.41 30.89
CA PRO A 140 3.88 7.57 30.10
C PRO A 140 3.62 7.31 28.61
N SER A 141 3.19 8.34 27.87
CA SER A 141 2.88 8.31 26.42
C SER A 141 1.64 7.49 25.99
N ILE A 142 0.86 6.92 26.92
CA ILE A 142 -0.39 6.25 26.56
C ILE A 142 -1.42 7.27 26.05
N CYS A 143 -2.13 6.91 24.98
CA CYS A 143 -3.25 7.65 24.44
C CYS A 143 -4.56 6.92 24.74
N VAL A 144 -5.69 7.61 24.60
CA VAL A 144 -7.02 7.03 24.77
C VAL A 144 -7.86 7.33 23.54
N GLU A 145 -8.52 6.30 23.01
CA GLU A 145 -9.38 6.38 21.83
C GLU A 145 -10.72 5.71 22.13
N LEU A 146 -11.79 6.50 22.20
CA LEU A 146 -13.18 6.03 22.21
C LEU A 146 -13.67 6.08 20.77
N ILE A 147 -14.03 4.93 20.21
CA ILE A 147 -14.36 4.80 18.79
C ILE A 147 -15.62 3.96 18.59
N ASN A 148 -16.46 4.40 17.65
CA ASN A 148 -17.60 3.64 17.18
C ASN A 148 -17.14 2.40 16.38
N ASP A 149 -17.83 1.28 16.54
CA ASP A 149 -17.52 0.03 15.83
C ASP A 149 -17.52 0.21 14.30
N GLY A 150 -18.42 1.03 13.77
CA GLY A 150 -18.49 1.36 12.34
C GLY A 150 -17.26 2.10 11.79
N LEU A 151 -16.35 2.61 12.63
CA LEU A 151 -15.06 3.18 12.21
C LEU A 151 -13.88 2.20 12.33
N LEU A 152 -14.11 1.02 12.92
CA LEU A 152 -13.13 -0.06 12.90
C LEU A 152 -13.18 -0.81 11.57
N ASP A 153 -14.37 -0.90 10.97
CA ASP A 153 -14.53 -1.39 9.61
C ASP A 153 -14.05 -0.33 8.61
N PRO A 154 -13.18 -0.69 7.64
CA PRO A 154 -12.74 0.25 6.64
C PRO A 154 -13.90 0.67 5.73
N LEU A 155 -13.93 1.96 5.37
CA LEU A 155 -14.78 2.46 4.30
C LEU A 155 -14.42 1.76 2.99
N ARG A 156 -15.45 1.35 2.24
CA ARG A 156 -15.31 0.52 1.05
C ARG A 156 -15.70 1.30 -0.19
N CYS A 157 -14.94 1.10 -1.26
CA CYS A 157 -15.31 1.51 -2.60
C CYS A 157 -15.92 0.32 -3.35
N PHE A 158 -17.03 0.56 -4.04
CA PHE A 158 -17.60 -0.37 -5.00
C PHE A 158 -17.80 0.33 -6.34
N PRO A 159 -17.64 -0.36 -7.48
CA PRO A 159 -17.90 0.23 -8.78
C PRO A 159 -19.34 0.75 -8.89
N VAL A 160 -19.50 1.88 -9.57
CA VAL A 160 -20.81 2.35 -10.02
C VAL A 160 -21.24 1.50 -11.20
N THR A 161 -22.47 1.00 -11.15
CA THR A 161 -23.05 0.07 -12.12
C THR A 161 -23.80 0.81 -13.25
N ARG A 162 -23.98 0.14 -14.38
CA ARG A 162 -24.64 0.69 -15.58
C ARG A 162 -26.12 1.06 -15.36
N SER A 163 -26.77 0.52 -14.34
CA SER A 163 -28.16 0.84 -14.00
C SER A 163 -28.31 2.23 -13.38
N GLU A 164 -27.20 2.86 -12.98
CA GLU A 164 -27.20 4.15 -12.29
C GLU A 164 -27.11 5.31 -13.27
N SER A 165 -27.93 6.34 -13.07
CA SER A 165 -28.09 7.47 -14.00
C SER A 165 -26.79 8.20 -14.31
N ILE A 166 -25.92 8.36 -13.31
CA ILE A 166 -24.63 9.02 -13.46
C ILE A 166 -23.64 8.23 -14.34
N PHE A 167 -23.79 6.91 -14.47
CA PHE A 167 -22.82 6.06 -15.16
C PHE A 167 -22.53 6.55 -16.58
N HIS A 168 -23.58 6.77 -17.37
CA HIS A 168 -23.45 7.22 -18.76
C HIS A 168 -23.13 8.72 -18.90
N LYS A 169 -23.22 9.49 -17.81
CA LYS A 169 -22.98 10.94 -17.78
C LYS A 169 -21.61 11.30 -17.20
N TRP A 170 -20.95 10.35 -16.54
CA TRP A 170 -19.75 10.59 -15.75
C TRP A 170 -18.65 11.29 -16.54
N GLY A 171 -18.41 10.86 -17.79
CA GLY A 171 -17.38 11.48 -18.64
C GLY A 171 -17.60 12.98 -18.89
N ASP A 172 -18.85 13.40 -19.04
CA ASP A 172 -19.18 14.82 -19.29
C ASP A 172 -19.26 15.62 -17.99
N ILE A 173 -19.77 15.01 -16.91
CA ILE A 173 -19.75 15.59 -15.55
C ILE A 173 -18.31 15.87 -15.14
N CYS A 174 -17.42 14.89 -15.28
CA CYS A 174 -16.02 15.01 -14.89
C CYS A 174 -15.30 16.12 -15.68
N LYS A 175 -15.51 16.19 -17.00
CA LYS A 175 -14.99 17.29 -17.84
C LYS A 175 -15.52 18.65 -17.40
N ALA A 176 -16.81 18.74 -17.05
CA ALA A 176 -17.40 19.99 -16.56
C ALA A 176 -16.76 20.41 -15.23
N ILE A 177 -16.55 19.47 -14.31
CA ILE A 177 -15.88 19.72 -13.02
C ILE A 177 -14.47 20.26 -13.25
N LEU A 178 -13.67 19.57 -14.07
CA LEU A 178 -12.29 19.95 -14.38
C LEU A 178 -12.19 21.35 -14.99
N ARG A 179 -13.08 21.69 -15.93
CA ARG A 179 -13.07 22.99 -16.62
C ARG A 179 -13.54 24.16 -15.74
N GLN A 180 -14.39 23.89 -14.76
CA GLN A 180 -15.05 24.94 -13.96
C GLN A 180 -14.47 25.07 -12.56
N SER A 181 -13.47 24.27 -12.18
CA SER A 181 -12.88 24.25 -10.84
C SER A 181 -11.40 24.62 -10.88
N ASP A 182 -10.90 25.18 -9.77
CA ASP A 182 -9.46 25.28 -9.54
C ASP A 182 -8.95 23.94 -9.00
N ILE A 183 -8.21 23.22 -9.84
CA ILE A 183 -7.69 21.87 -9.56
C ILE A 183 -6.22 21.88 -9.10
N SER A 184 -5.64 23.05 -8.82
CA SER A 184 -4.22 23.21 -8.47
C SER A 184 -3.79 22.37 -7.26
N GLU A 185 -4.68 22.15 -6.30
CA GLU A 185 -4.45 21.35 -5.09
C GLU A 185 -5.05 19.94 -5.17
N TRP A 186 -5.70 19.57 -6.27
CA TRP A 186 -6.35 18.26 -6.41
C TRP A 186 -5.33 17.19 -6.80
N THR A 187 -5.59 15.95 -6.42
CA THR A 187 -4.78 14.79 -6.78
C THR A 187 -5.60 13.79 -7.59
N THR A 188 -6.87 13.54 -7.22
CA THR A 188 -7.79 12.72 -8.02
C THR A 188 -9.22 13.23 -8.01
N ILE A 189 -10.00 12.86 -9.05
CA ILE A 189 -11.46 12.99 -9.12
C ILE A 189 -12.04 11.66 -9.57
N GLU A 190 -12.94 11.10 -8.77
CA GLU A 190 -13.44 9.74 -8.98
C GLU A 190 -14.92 9.62 -8.63
N CYS A 191 -15.57 8.56 -9.11
CA CYS A 191 -16.97 8.27 -8.83
C CYS A 191 -17.11 6.81 -8.38
N TRP A 192 -17.56 6.62 -7.14
CA TRP A 192 -17.64 5.32 -6.48
C TRP A 192 -18.93 5.20 -5.67
N ARG A 193 -19.41 3.98 -5.46
CA ARG A 193 -20.29 3.70 -4.32
C ARG A 193 -19.42 3.58 -3.08
N TYR A 194 -19.60 4.51 -2.13
CA TYR A 194 -18.66 4.70 -1.03
C TYR A 194 -19.36 4.76 0.32
N GLY A 195 -18.96 3.89 1.25
CA GLY A 195 -19.53 3.84 2.59
C GLY A 195 -19.07 2.62 3.39
N THR A 196 -19.76 2.32 4.48
CA THR A 196 -19.40 1.22 5.40
C THR A 196 -20.16 -0.08 5.15
N SER A 197 -21.25 -0.06 4.36
CA SER A 197 -22.01 -1.28 4.12
C SER A 197 -21.19 -2.27 3.30
N GLY A 198 -21.20 -3.54 3.71
CA GLY A 198 -20.65 -4.63 2.90
C GLY A 198 -21.45 -4.88 1.63
N ASN A 199 -22.70 -4.41 1.56
CA ASN A 199 -23.52 -4.47 0.36
C ASN A 199 -23.35 -3.18 -0.49
N PRO A 200 -22.88 -3.29 -1.75
CA PRO A 200 -22.65 -2.12 -2.61
C PRO A 200 -23.85 -1.18 -2.72
N THR A 201 -25.08 -1.72 -2.83
CA THR A 201 -26.29 -0.93 -3.13
C THR A 201 -26.68 0.03 -2.00
N ASP A 202 -26.29 -0.31 -0.77
CA ASP A 202 -26.62 0.47 0.43
C ASP A 202 -25.68 1.67 0.60
N ASN A 203 -24.56 1.69 -0.14
CA ASN A 203 -23.61 2.79 -0.12
C ASN A 203 -23.99 3.83 -1.18
N PRO A 204 -23.96 5.15 -0.84
CA PRO A 204 -24.29 6.21 -1.79
C PRO A 204 -23.27 6.29 -2.92
N VAL A 205 -23.74 6.65 -4.12
CA VAL A 205 -22.85 7.10 -5.19
C VAL A 205 -22.22 8.42 -4.77
N THR A 206 -20.91 8.50 -4.85
CA THR A 206 -20.12 9.60 -4.31
C THR A 206 -19.07 10.04 -5.33
N VAL A 207 -19.07 11.34 -5.64
CA VAL A 207 -17.93 12.00 -6.28
C VAL A 207 -16.88 12.28 -5.21
N ILE A 208 -15.72 11.66 -5.34
CA ILE A 208 -14.62 11.81 -4.40
C ILE A 208 -13.52 12.64 -5.06
N VAL A 209 -13.15 13.74 -4.41
CA VAL A 209 -12.03 14.60 -4.79
C VAL A 209 -10.93 14.44 -3.74
N SER A 210 -9.83 13.84 -4.14
CA SER A 210 -8.61 13.81 -3.32
C SER A 210 -7.82 15.09 -3.54
N VAL A 211 -7.21 15.61 -2.48
CA VAL A 211 -6.36 16.81 -2.49
C VAL A 211 -5.03 16.55 -1.81
N LEU A 212 -4.06 17.43 -2.06
CA LEU A 212 -2.73 17.40 -1.44
C LEU A 212 -2.82 17.27 0.08
N LYS A 213 -1.97 16.43 0.68
CA LYS A 213 -1.89 16.29 2.14
C LYS A 213 -1.51 17.60 2.84
N SER A 214 -0.73 18.43 2.16
CA SER A 214 -0.31 19.76 2.62
C SER A 214 -1.39 20.85 2.49
N SER A 215 -2.50 20.59 1.79
CA SER A 215 -3.57 21.60 1.63
C SER A 215 -4.18 22.00 2.97
N ASN A 216 -4.45 23.29 3.13
CA ASN A 216 -5.20 23.83 4.28
C ASN A 216 -6.55 24.43 3.87
N ASN A 217 -6.94 24.26 2.60
CA ASN A 217 -8.19 24.77 2.08
C ASN A 217 -9.37 23.92 2.56
N ARG A 218 -10.53 24.54 2.74
CA ARG A 218 -11.79 23.89 3.15
C ARG A 218 -12.65 23.43 1.97
N PHE A 219 -12.32 23.84 0.75
CA PHE A 219 -12.96 23.43 -0.51
C PHE A 219 -14.49 23.64 -0.61
N TYR A 220 -15.11 24.44 0.29
CA TYR A 220 -16.56 24.70 0.27
C TYR A 220 -17.05 25.24 -1.08
N THR A 221 -16.36 26.23 -1.65
CA THR A 221 -16.73 26.81 -2.96
C THR A 221 -16.62 25.79 -4.09
N ALA A 222 -15.62 24.92 -4.06
CA ALA A 222 -15.46 23.85 -5.03
C ALA A 222 -16.58 22.81 -4.91
N MET A 223 -16.93 22.42 -3.68
CA MET A 223 -18.04 21.52 -3.40
C MET A 223 -19.37 22.07 -3.91
N GLN A 224 -19.67 23.36 -3.69
CA GLN A 224 -20.89 24.00 -4.21
C GLN A 224 -20.90 24.06 -5.74
N ARG A 225 -19.75 24.26 -6.40
CA ARG A 225 -19.64 24.15 -7.86
C ARG A 225 -19.94 22.74 -8.36
N ILE A 226 -19.35 21.72 -7.75
CA ILE A 226 -19.61 20.32 -8.11
C ILE A 226 -21.10 19.99 -7.93
N ARG A 227 -21.72 20.43 -6.83
CA ARG A 227 -23.15 20.29 -6.58
C ARG A 227 -23.99 20.92 -7.69
N GLY A 228 -23.66 22.15 -8.11
CA GLY A 228 -24.33 22.83 -9.22
C GLY A 228 -24.20 22.09 -10.55
N ILE A 229 -23.03 21.53 -10.83
CA ILE A 229 -22.79 20.69 -12.02
C ILE A 229 -23.63 19.42 -11.95
N LEU A 230 -23.63 18.70 -10.82
CA LEU A 230 -24.44 17.50 -10.64
C LEU A 230 -25.93 17.80 -10.83
N ALA A 231 -26.43 18.90 -10.27
CA ALA A 231 -27.82 19.33 -10.46
C ALA A 231 -28.14 19.62 -11.94
N PHE A 232 -27.24 20.27 -12.67
CA PHE A 232 -27.37 20.52 -14.11
C PHE A 232 -27.51 19.20 -14.91
N PHE A 233 -26.73 18.18 -14.54
CA PHE A 233 -26.82 16.84 -15.16
C PHE A 233 -27.96 15.96 -14.60
N LYS A 234 -28.80 16.50 -13.70
CA LYS A 234 -29.89 15.80 -13.01
C LYS A 234 -29.39 14.62 -12.14
N GLU A 235 -28.25 14.80 -11.49
CA GLU A 235 -27.63 13.85 -10.56
C GLU A 235 -27.58 14.43 -9.13
N SER A 236 -28.66 15.07 -8.71
CA SER A 236 -28.70 15.83 -7.45
C SER A 236 -28.44 14.99 -6.21
N ASP A 237 -28.76 13.69 -6.24
CA ASP A 237 -28.67 12.75 -5.11
C ASP A 237 -27.26 12.17 -4.88
N VAL A 238 -26.30 12.47 -5.76
CA VAL A 238 -24.92 11.98 -5.67
C VAL A 238 -24.18 12.73 -4.55
N ALA A 239 -23.53 12.01 -3.64
CA ALA A 239 -22.76 12.60 -2.56
C ALA A 239 -21.43 13.19 -3.08
N ILE A 240 -20.84 14.11 -2.32
CA ILE A 240 -19.53 14.72 -2.64
C ILE A 240 -18.63 14.59 -1.42
N LEU A 241 -17.40 14.13 -1.62
CA LEU A 241 -16.39 14.00 -0.58
C LEU A 241 -15.09 14.70 -1.02
N PHE A 242 -14.60 15.64 -0.23
CA PHE A 242 -13.23 16.12 -0.32
C PHE A 242 -12.40 15.46 0.77
N GLN A 243 -11.26 14.89 0.39
CA GLN A 243 -10.36 14.25 1.34
C GLN A 243 -8.89 14.46 1.01
N LYS A 244 -8.04 14.46 2.04
CA LYS A 244 -6.60 14.45 1.85
C LYS A 244 -6.14 13.04 1.51
N ASP A 245 -5.61 12.87 0.30
CA ASP A 245 -5.12 11.59 -0.15
C ASP A 245 -4.15 11.73 -1.31
N GLU A 246 -3.20 10.81 -1.38
CA GLU A 246 -2.18 10.79 -2.43
C GLU A 246 -1.98 9.37 -2.92
N ILE A 247 -1.69 9.24 -4.21
CA ILE A 247 -1.38 7.95 -4.80
C ILE A 247 -0.05 7.49 -4.24
N LYS A 248 -0.05 6.32 -3.61
CA LYS A 248 1.17 5.68 -3.18
C LYS A 248 1.69 4.81 -4.31
N ARG A 249 2.97 5.00 -4.59
CA ARG A 249 3.74 4.19 -5.52
C ARG A 249 4.70 3.25 -4.80
N HIS A 250 4.55 2.88 -3.52
CA HIS A 250 5.63 2.12 -2.85
C HIS A 250 5.28 1.28 -1.61
N ILE A 251 5.99 0.14 -1.57
CA ILE A 251 6.63 -0.67 -0.51
C ILE A 251 5.83 -1.08 0.75
N GLU A 252 5.78 -2.38 0.96
CA GLU A 252 5.54 -3.04 2.26
C GLU A 252 6.71 -3.95 2.65
N ASN A 253 6.59 -4.69 3.77
CA ASN A 253 7.66 -5.54 4.30
C ASN A 253 7.30 -7.04 4.39
N PRO A 254 6.85 -7.71 3.31
CA PRO A 254 6.54 -9.13 3.34
C PRO A 254 7.79 -9.96 3.55
N ILE A 255 7.60 -11.15 4.13
CA ILE A 255 8.63 -12.19 4.24
C ILE A 255 8.55 -13.02 2.95
N LEU A 256 9.69 -13.38 2.37
CA LEU A 256 9.72 -14.24 1.20
C LEU A 256 9.35 -15.68 1.56
N SER A 257 8.61 -16.35 0.69
CA SER A 257 8.48 -17.80 0.77
C SER A 257 9.74 -18.48 0.22
N LYS A 258 9.99 -19.73 0.61
CA LYS A 258 11.16 -20.48 0.15
C LYS A 258 11.18 -20.65 -1.36
N GLU A 259 10.00 -20.72 -1.98
CA GLU A 259 9.80 -20.88 -3.42
C GLU A 259 10.22 -19.63 -4.22
N ALA A 260 10.38 -18.47 -3.56
CA ALA A 260 10.82 -17.24 -4.20
C ALA A 260 12.30 -17.28 -4.65
N CYS A 261 13.13 -18.14 -4.05
CA CYS A 261 14.56 -18.21 -4.31
C CYS A 261 14.91 -19.30 -5.34
N THR A 262 14.50 -19.08 -6.59
CA THR A 262 14.92 -19.89 -7.74
C THR A 262 15.88 -19.13 -8.64
N MET A 263 16.68 -19.86 -9.42
CA MET A 263 17.52 -19.25 -10.46
C MET A 263 16.69 -18.60 -11.55
N ALA A 264 15.61 -19.25 -11.97
CA ALA A 264 14.65 -18.69 -12.93
C ALA A 264 13.89 -17.50 -12.32
N ALA A 265 13.63 -16.48 -13.14
CA ALA A 265 12.80 -15.34 -12.73
C ALA A 265 11.33 -15.75 -12.58
N GLN A 266 10.67 -15.27 -11.51
CA GLN A 266 9.29 -15.62 -11.17
C GLN A 266 8.39 -14.38 -11.08
N PRO A 267 7.29 -14.32 -11.83
CA PRO A 267 6.27 -13.31 -11.66
C PRO A 267 5.62 -13.34 -10.27
N GLY A 268 5.22 -12.18 -9.75
CA GLY A 268 4.61 -12.03 -8.43
C GLY A 268 5.61 -12.01 -7.27
N ILE A 269 6.90 -12.26 -7.55
CA ILE A 269 7.99 -12.16 -6.57
C ILE A 269 8.66 -10.79 -6.64
N SER A 270 9.37 -10.42 -5.57
CA SER A 270 9.88 -9.08 -5.40
C SER A 270 10.99 -8.70 -6.39
N LEU A 271 11.00 -7.44 -6.78
CA LEU A 271 12.01 -6.80 -7.61
C LEU A 271 12.56 -5.60 -6.86
N GLY A 272 13.88 -5.50 -6.73
CA GLY A 272 14.57 -4.39 -6.07
C GLY A 272 15.54 -3.69 -7.01
N ILE A 273 15.80 -2.42 -6.75
CA ILE A 273 16.86 -1.67 -7.43
C ILE A 273 18.20 -2.12 -6.87
N HIS A 274 19.09 -2.56 -7.75
CA HIS A 274 20.40 -3.09 -7.35
C HIS A 274 21.21 -2.04 -6.60
N SER A 275 21.81 -2.43 -5.48
CA SER A 275 22.64 -1.54 -4.64
C SER A 275 21.92 -0.26 -4.19
N SER A 276 20.58 -0.29 -4.05
CA SER A 276 19.79 0.80 -3.49
C SER A 276 19.12 0.39 -2.18
N SER A 277 18.90 1.38 -1.31
CA SER A 277 18.06 1.25 -0.11
C SER A 277 16.59 1.54 -0.38
N ALA A 278 16.24 1.93 -1.62
CA ALA A 278 14.86 2.02 -2.04
C ALA A 278 14.18 0.66 -1.83
N GLY A 279 12.94 0.66 -1.39
CA GLY A 279 12.25 -0.61 -1.15
C GLY A 279 11.87 -1.34 -2.44
N SER A 280 11.14 -2.43 -2.28
CA SER A 280 10.90 -3.39 -3.35
C SER A 280 9.50 -3.30 -3.94
N SER A 281 9.41 -3.83 -5.15
CA SER A 281 8.23 -3.85 -6.01
C SER A 281 8.02 -5.26 -6.57
N THR A 282 7.18 -5.45 -7.60
CA THR A 282 6.89 -6.76 -8.19
C THR A 282 7.49 -6.92 -9.58
N LEU A 283 8.07 -8.09 -9.87
CA LEU A 283 8.23 -8.55 -11.25
C LEU A 283 6.88 -9.09 -11.75
N GLY A 284 6.22 -8.39 -12.68
CA GLY A 284 4.83 -8.68 -13.06
C GLY A 284 4.63 -9.92 -13.90
N GLY A 285 5.57 -10.18 -14.79
CA GLY A 285 5.44 -11.19 -15.82
C GLY A 285 6.69 -11.28 -16.68
N ILE A 286 6.61 -12.13 -17.70
CA ILE A 286 7.64 -12.30 -18.73
C ILE A 286 6.99 -12.01 -20.08
N VAL A 287 7.64 -11.17 -20.87
CA VAL A 287 7.22 -10.80 -22.22
C VAL A 287 8.32 -11.14 -23.21
N GLU A 288 7.92 -11.41 -24.45
CA GLU A 288 8.83 -11.62 -25.56
C GLU A 288 8.70 -10.49 -26.57
N LEU A 289 9.84 -9.98 -27.02
CA LEU A 289 9.92 -8.96 -28.07
C LEU A 289 10.52 -9.59 -29.33
N GLN A 290 9.86 -9.36 -30.47
CA GLN A 290 10.40 -9.79 -31.76
C GLN A 290 11.38 -8.76 -32.32
N SER A 291 12.64 -9.14 -32.46
CA SER A 291 13.70 -8.25 -32.95
C SER A 291 13.48 -7.83 -34.40
N PRO A 292 13.60 -6.53 -34.73
CA PRO A 292 13.47 -6.04 -36.10
C PRO A 292 14.59 -6.56 -37.01
N HIS A 293 15.76 -6.86 -36.45
CA HIS A 293 16.97 -7.21 -37.20
C HIS A 293 17.00 -8.67 -37.67
N ASN A 294 16.61 -9.60 -36.81
CA ASN A 294 16.74 -11.04 -37.07
C ASN A 294 15.43 -11.83 -36.92
N LYS A 295 14.33 -11.15 -36.60
CA LYS A 295 12.99 -11.73 -36.39
C LYS A 295 12.90 -12.75 -35.24
N LYS A 296 13.95 -12.89 -34.43
CA LYS A 296 13.96 -13.77 -33.25
C LYS A 296 13.25 -13.10 -32.08
N TRP A 297 12.66 -13.93 -31.23
CA TRP A 297 12.04 -13.51 -29.98
C TRP A 297 13.07 -13.54 -28.84
N TYR A 298 13.02 -12.52 -27.99
CA TYR A 298 13.87 -12.38 -26.81
C TYR A 298 13.00 -12.13 -25.58
N CYS A 299 13.33 -12.80 -24.47
CA CYS A 299 12.57 -12.72 -23.22
C CYS A 299 13.04 -11.54 -22.36
N TYR A 300 12.07 -10.86 -21.75
CA TYR A 300 12.27 -9.77 -20.81
C TYR A 300 11.32 -9.93 -19.64
N GLY A 301 11.77 -9.52 -18.46
CA GLY A 301 10.86 -9.23 -17.37
C GLY A 301 10.02 -8.01 -17.70
N ILE A 302 8.85 -7.88 -17.07
CA ILE A 302 8.07 -6.64 -17.11
C ILE A 302 7.68 -6.21 -15.70
N THR A 303 7.80 -4.92 -15.44
CA THR A 303 7.45 -4.25 -14.19
C THR A 303 7.17 -2.77 -14.49
N CYS A 304 6.90 -1.94 -13.50
CA CYS A 304 6.77 -0.49 -13.69
C CYS A 304 8.13 0.19 -13.78
N PHE A 305 8.21 1.34 -14.45
CA PHE A 305 9.45 2.11 -14.54
C PHE A 305 9.87 2.70 -13.19
N HIS A 306 8.91 3.18 -12.38
CA HIS A 306 9.23 3.66 -11.03
C HIS A 306 9.79 2.57 -10.11
N CYS A 307 9.60 1.29 -10.45
CA CYS A 307 10.13 0.14 -9.71
C CYS A 307 11.63 -0.07 -9.93
N VAL A 308 12.18 0.46 -11.03
CA VAL A 308 13.60 0.32 -11.41
C VAL A 308 14.34 1.66 -11.38
N TYR A 309 13.63 2.75 -11.07
CA TYR A 309 14.13 4.11 -11.03
C TYR A 309 14.36 4.54 -9.57
N ALA A 310 15.62 4.74 -9.18
CA ALA A 310 15.95 5.14 -7.81
C ALA A 310 15.37 6.53 -7.49
N PRO A 311 14.57 6.68 -6.41
CA PRO A 311 14.18 7.99 -5.89
C PRO A 311 15.40 8.81 -5.45
N GLU A 312 15.30 10.14 -5.44
CA GLU A 312 16.43 11.05 -5.22
C GLU A 312 17.17 10.81 -3.90
N ASP A 313 16.42 10.56 -2.83
CA ASP A 313 16.87 10.23 -1.48
C ASP A 313 17.49 8.83 -1.35
N HIS A 314 17.47 8.03 -2.41
CA HIS A 314 18.04 6.68 -2.46
C HIS A 314 19.14 6.52 -3.53
N ARG A 315 19.68 7.64 -4.02
CA ARG A 315 20.74 7.68 -5.05
C ARG A 315 22.15 7.80 -4.51
N GLN A 316 22.37 7.79 -3.18
CA GLN A 316 23.72 8.03 -2.62
C GLN A 316 24.77 7.05 -3.17
N THR A 317 24.37 5.81 -3.44
CA THR A 317 25.24 4.78 -4.02
C THR A 317 25.56 5.02 -5.50
N LEU A 318 24.84 5.91 -6.18
CA LEU A 318 24.97 6.21 -7.61
C LEU A 318 25.65 7.58 -7.88
N ASP A 319 25.86 8.40 -6.85
CA ASP A 319 26.41 9.77 -6.99
C ASP A 319 27.83 9.81 -7.60
N HIS A 320 28.57 8.71 -7.50
CA HIS A 320 29.91 8.58 -8.08
C HIS A 320 29.89 8.41 -9.61
N ILE A 321 28.73 8.13 -10.22
CA ILE A 321 28.60 7.92 -11.66
C ILE A 321 28.40 9.26 -12.35
N GLN A 322 29.40 9.66 -13.15
CA GLN A 322 29.33 10.86 -13.98
C GLN A 322 28.07 10.85 -14.87
N ASP A 323 27.40 12.00 -14.98
CA ASP A 323 26.15 12.22 -15.74
C ASP A 323 24.89 11.54 -15.20
N ALA A 324 24.94 10.80 -14.09
CA ALA A 324 23.76 10.16 -13.51
C ALA A 324 22.59 11.14 -13.21
N PRO A 325 22.81 12.33 -12.62
CA PRO A 325 21.72 13.29 -12.40
C PRO A 325 21.06 13.77 -13.69
N LYS A 326 21.82 13.86 -14.79
CA LYS A 326 21.30 14.26 -16.10
C LYS A 326 20.42 13.15 -16.69
N ALA A 327 20.88 11.90 -16.63
CA ALA A 327 20.11 10.74 -17.06
C ALA A 327 18.79 10.61 -16.28
N PHE A 328 18.84 10.70 -14.95
CA PHE A 328 17.65 10.64 -14.11
C PHE A 328 16.63 11.74 -14.44
N ARG A 329 17.07 12.98 -14.70
CA ARG A 329 16.19 14.08 -15.12
C ARG A 329 15.57 13.83 -16.49
N GLN A 330 16.35 13.30 -17.44
CA GLN A 330 15.85 12.97 -18.78
C GLN A 330 14.75 11.90 -18.71
N TRP A 331 14.98 10.82 -17.96
CA TRP A 331 14.05 9.70 -17.83
C TRP A 331 12.80 10.02 -16.99
N MET A 332 12.70 11.20 -16.37
CA MET A 332 11.44 11.63 -15.76
C MET A 332 10.34 11.81 -16.81
N TYR A 333 10.69 12.30 -18.00
CA TYR A 333 9.72 12.70 -19.02
C TYR A 333 9.97 12.08 -20.40
N SER A 334 11.09 11.36 -20.57
CA SER A 334 11.46 10.68 -21.80
C SER A 334 11.63 9.17 -21.57
N PRO A 335 11.39 8.34 -22.61
CA PRO A 335 11.70 6.91 -22.52
C PRO A 335 13.20 6.66 -22.29
N VAL A 336 13.48 5.48 -21.73
CA VAL A 336 14.79 4.83 -21.87
C VAL A 336 14.74 3.99 -23.14
N PHE A 337 15.59 4.33 -24.11
CA PHE A 337 15.68 3.60 -25.37
C PHE A 337 16.71 2.47 -25.29
N PRO A 338 16.55 1.38 -26.08
CA PRO A 338 17.61 0.40 -26.24
C PRO A 338 18.94 1.06 -26.64
N GLY A 339 20.02 0.71 -25.95
CA GLY A 339 21.36 1.28 -26.19
C GLY A 339 21.65 2.58 -25.43
N ASP A 340 20.77 3.02 -24.51
CA ASP A 340 21.09 4.10 -23.58
C ASP A 340 22.28 3.69 -22.68
N ALA A 341 23.41 4.35 -22.87
CA ALA A 341 24.67 4.03 -22.21
C ALA A 341 24.64 4.19 -20.67
N MET A 342 23.65 4.92 -20.14
CA MET A 342 23.47 5.09 -18.70
C MET A 342 22.54 4.05 -18.09
N ALA A 343 21.66 3.42 -18.89
CA ALA A 343 20.71 2.43 -18.39
C ALA A 343 21.42 1.23 -17.76
N ASP A 344 22.45 0.68 -18.43
CA ASP A 344 23.23 -0.47 -17.91
C ASP A 344 24.01 -0.15 -16.62
N LYS A 345 24.26 1.13 -16.34
CA LYS A 345 24.98 1.56 -15.13
C LYS A 345 24.04 1.90 -13.98
N LEU A 346 22.86 2.44 -14.28
CA LEU A 346 21.97 3.04 -13.28
C LEU A 346 20.70 2.22 -13.02
N LEU A 347 20.26 1.40 -13.98
CA LEU A 347 18.99 0.67 -13.92
C LEU A 347 19.26 -0.84 -13.85
N ASN A 348 20.03 -1.25 -12.84
CA ASN A 348 20.24 -2.65 -12.52
C ASN A 348 19.24 -3.10 -11.46
N VAL A 349 18.79 -4.34 -11.54
CA VAL A 349 17.75 -4.88 -10.66
C VAL A 349 18.09 -6.27 -10.11
N ASP A 350 17.54 -6.52 -8.93
CA ASP A 350 17.64 -7.76 -8.17
C ASP A 350 16.28 -8.46 -8.11
N HIS A 351 16.29 -9.79 -8.23
CA HIS A 351 15.12 -10.65 -8.13
C HIS A 351 15.45 -12.04 -7.51
N PRO A 352 14.93 -12.37 -6.32
CA PRO A 352 14.19 -11.49 -5.40
C PRO A 352 15.01 -10.28 -4.97
N SER A 353 14.36 -9.26 -4.40
CA SER A 353 15.10 -8.09 -3.93
C SER A 353 16.01 -8.42 -2.74
N VAL A 354 17.18 -7.77 -2.69
CA VAL A 354 18.12 -7.92 -1.56
C VAL A 354 17.50 -7.48 -0.23
N SER A 355 16.64 -6.46 -0.26
CA SER A 355 15.91 -6.00 0.94
C SER A 355 15.02 -7.09 1.52
N ASP A 356 14.23 -7.77 0.67
CA ASP A 356 13.32 -8.82 1.13
C ASP A 356 14.09 -10.08 1.55
N LEU A 357 15.21 -10.40 0.89
CA LEU A 357 16.13 -11.47 1.30
C LEU A 357 16.69 -11.23 2.70
N LYS A 358 17.30 -10.06 2.94
CA LYS A 358 17.90 -9.71 4.24
C LYS A 358 16.87 -9.73 5.36
N ARG A 359 15.70 -9.14 5.14
CA ARG A 359 14.61 -9.14 6.12
C ARG A 359 14.12 -10.56 6.45
N THR A 360 14.03 -11.42 5.44
CA THR A 360 13.63 -12.83 5.65
C THR A 360 14.66 -13.59 6.50
N ILE A 361 15.96 -13.36 6.25
CA ILE A 361 17.06 -13.92 7.05
C ILE A 361 17.01 -13.38 8.50
N GLU A 362 16.81 -12.07 8.68
CA GLU A 362 16.68 -11.43 9.99
C GLU A 362 15.50 -12.00 10.78
N ASN A 363 14.32 -12.09 10.18
CA ASN A 363 13.14 -12.68 10.81
C ASN A 363 13.35 -14.16 11.21
N ALA A 364 14.04 -14.95 10.38
CA ALA A 364 14.40 -16.32 10.76
C ALA A 364 15.34 -16.36 11.97
N ASN A 365 16.37 -15.48 12.01
CA ASN A 365 17.25 -15.35 13.17
C ASN A 365 16.49 -14.93 14.43
N GLU A 366 15.54 -13.99 14.32
CA GLU A 366 14.71 -13.55 15.44
C GLU A 366 13.85 -14.68 15.99
N LYS A 367 13.20 -15.48 15.14
CA LYS A 367 12.44 -16.66 15.57
C LYS A 367 13.33 -17.69 16.29
N ILE A 368 14.50 -17.99 15.73
CA ILE A 368 15.46 -18.94 16.33
C ILE A 368 15.92 -18.44 17.71
N ASN A 369 16.30 -17.16 17.80
CA ASN A 369 16.77 -16.56 19.05
C ASN A 369 15.66 -16.43 20.08
N GLY A 370 14.44 -16.09 19.65
CA GLY A 370 13.26 -15.98 20.50
C GLY A 370 12.85 -17.31 21.14
N ARG A 371 13.03 -18.44 20.44
CA ARG A 371 12.79 -19.77 21.03
C ARG A 371 13.90 -20.21 21.98
N LYS A 372 15.11 -19.66 21.90
CA LYS A 372 16.24 -19.94 22.80
C LYS A 372 16.17 -19.07 24.07
N ASP A 373 15.00 -19.00 24.68
CA ASP A 373 14.77 -18.25 25.92
C ASP A 373 15.38 -18.96 27.15
N ALA A 374 15.18 -18.38 28.33
CA ALA A 374 15.72 -18.91 29.58
C ALA A 374 15.13 -20.29 29.94
N GLU A 375 13.86 -20.53 29.58
CA GLU A 375 13.16 -21.78 29.84
C GLU A 375 13.72 -22.89 28.95
N PHE A 376 13.79 -22.63 27.64
CA PHE A 376 14.39 -23.52 26.67
C PHE A 376 15.81 -23.93 27.09
N ARG A 377 16.67 -22.97 27.47
CA ARG A 377 18.04 -23.26 27.94
C ARG A 377 18.08 -24.03 29.26
N ARG A 378 17.08 -23.85 30.13
CA ARG A 378 16.98 -24.62 31.38
C ARG A 378 16.66 -26.07 31.06
N VAL A 379 15.65 -26.31 30.24
CA VAL A 379 15.23 -27.66 29.83
C VAL A 379 16.33 -28.37 29.03
N ASP A 380 16.97 -27.67 28.09
CA ASP A 380 18.08 -28.22 27.29
C ASP A 380 19.25 -28.69 28.19
N ARG A 381 19.64 -27.88 29.19
CA ARG A 381 20.66 -28.28 30.17
C ARG A 381 20.26 -29.49 31.00
N LEU A 382 19.03 -29.54 31.50
CA LEU A 382 18.55 -30.67 32.29
C LEU A 382 18.48 -31.96 31.46
N ILE A 383 18.12 -31.88 30.18
CA ILE A 383 18.17 -33.02 29.27
C ILE A 383 19.63 -33.49 29.09
N GLN A 384 20.56 -32.59 28.85
CA GLN A 384 21.99 -32.91 28.71
C GLN A 384 22.60 -33.52 29.99
N GLU A 385 22.27 -32.98 31.16
CA GLU A 385 22.73 -33.50 32.46
C GLU A 385 22.18 -34.91 32.73
N ARG A 386 20.91 -35.16 32.40
CA ARG A 386 20.31 -36.49 32.49
C ARG A 386 20.97 -37.49 31.54
N GLU A 387 21.24 -37.09 30.29
CA GLU A 387 21.94 -37.91 29.30
C GLU A 387 23.40 -38.21 29.71
N ALA A 388 24.02 -37.29 30.44
CA ALA A 388 25.35 -37.47 31.03
C ALA A 388 25.36 -38.34 32.31
N GLY A 389 24.20 -38.85 32.75
CA GLY A 389 24.07 -39.76 33.89
C GLY A 389 23.84 -39.10 35.25
N SER A 390 23.36 -37.85 35.30
CA SER A 390 22.95 -37.20 36.54
C SER A 390 21.57 -37.68 37.00
N ASP A 391 21.48 -38.22 38.22
CA ASP A 391 20.21 -38.63 38.84
C ASP A 391 19.34 -37.44 39.32
N ASP A 392 19.93 -36.25 39.43
CA ASP A 392 19.24 -35.03 39.91
C ASP A 392 18.54 -34.26 38.77
N ALA A 393 18.75 -34.66 37.51
CA ALA A 393 18.23 -33.97 36.34
C ALA A 393 16.79 -34.43 36.00
N PHE A 394 15.79 -33.75 36.58
CA PHE A 394 14.38 -34.01 36.32
C PHE A 394 13.78 -33.06 35.26
N VAL A 395 13.15 -33.64 34.24
CA VAL A 395 12.37 -32.93 33.21
C VAL A 395 11.03 -33.65 33.05
N THR A 396 9.93 -32.90 33.04
CA THR A 396 8.60 -33.47 32.81
C THR A 396 8.41 -33.86 31.34
N LYS A 397 7.54 -34.85 31.08
CA LYS A 397 7.19 -35.23 29.68
C LYS A 397 6.66 -34.07 28.85
N GLN A 398 6.00 -33.10 29.47
CA GLN A 398 5.47 -31.91 28.80
C GLN A 398 6.59 -30.96 28.39
N GLU A 399 7.57 -30.71 29.26
CA GLU A 399 8.75 -29.90 28.96
C GLU A 399 9.60 -30.53 27.85
N GLU A 400 9.82 -31.84 27.90
CA GLU A 400 10.53 -32.57 26.84
C GLU A 400 9.81 -32.45 25.49
N TYR A 401 8.50 -32.61 25.49
CA TYR A 401 7.69 -32.50 24.28
C TYR A 401 7.74 -31.09 23.70
N ALA A 402 7.58 -30.06 24.54
CA ALA A 402 7.71 -28.66 24.15
C ALA A 402 9.11 -28.33 23.61
N HIS A 403 10.16 -28.83 24.29
CA HIS A 403 11.56 -28.68 23.86
C HIS A 403 11.81 -29.33 22.50
N LYS A 404 11.29 -30.55 22.28
CA LYS A 404 11.40 -31.25 20.98
C LYS A 404 10.68 -30.50 19.86
N ILE A 405 9.49 -29.95 20.12
CA ILE A 405 8.78 -29.09 19.15
C ILE A 405 9.64 -27.86 18.82
N ALA A 406 10.19 -27.20 19.83
CA ALA A 406 11.03 -26.02 19.63
C ALA A 406 12.31 -26.32 18.83
N LEU A 407 12.97 -27.47 19.07
CA LEU A 407 14.11 -27.93 18.29
C LEU A 407 13.75 -28.17 16.82
N ASN A 408 12.63 -28.86 16.55
CA ASN A 408 12.17 -29.09 15.19
C ASN A 408 11.86 -27.77 14.46
N ALA A 409 11.17 -26.84 15.13
CA ALA A 409 10.88 -25.52 14.57
C ALA A 409 12.16 -24.71 14.29
N ASN A 410 13.15 -24.76 15.19
CA ASN A 410 14.44 -24.13 14.98
C ASN A 410 15.21 -24.74 13.80
N ALA A 411 15.15 -26.06 13.62
CA ALA A 411 15.78 -26.72 12.48
C ALA A 411 15.16 -26.30 11.14
N ILE A 412 13.83 -26.12 11.10
CA ILE A 412 13.12 -25.61 9.91
C ILE A 412 13.56 -24.17 9.61
N ASP A 413 13.48 -23.28 10.60
CA ASP A 413 13.87 -21.87 10.41
C ASP A 413 15.36 -21.73 10.05
N GLN A 414 16.24 -22.58 10.61
CA GLN A 414 17.66 -22.61 10.26
C GLN A 414 17.86 -23.04 8.81
N SER A 415 17.16 -24.08 8.35
CA SER A 415 17.21 -24.53 6.97
C SER A 415 16.71 -23.47 5.98
N GLU A 416 15.64 -22.75 6.32
CA GLU A 416 15.15 -21.63 5.52
C GLU A 416 16.17 -20.50 5.48
N ARG A 417 16.69 -20.09 6.65
CA ARG A 417 17.71 -19.04 6.76
C ARG A 417 18.93 -19.35 5.89
N ASP A 418 19.45 -20.57 5.98
CA ASP A 418 20.65 -20.97 5.25
C ASP A 418 20.40 -21.05 3.74
N HIS A 419 19.18 -21.38 3.31
CA HIS A 419 18.78 -21.32 1.91
C HIS A 419 18.81 -19.88 1.36
N PHE A 420 18.19 -18.92 2.06
CA PHE A 420 18.21 -17.51 1.66
C PHE A 420 19.61 -16.90 1.74
N GLN A 421 20.38 -17.23 2.79
CA GLN A 421 21.75 -16.76 2.96
C GLN A 421 22.64 -17.25 1.81
N LYS A 422 22.53 -18.53 1.43
CA LYS A 422 23.28 -19.06 0.28
C LYS A 422 22.93 -18.32 -1.01
N PHE A 423 21.65 -18.07 -1.27
CA PHE A 423 21.21 -17.34 -2.46
C PHE A 423 21.77 -15.90 -2.51
N LEU A 424 21.90 -15.27 -1.34
CA LEU A 424 22.53 -13.95 -1.19
C LEU A 424 24.05 -14.01 -1.40
N ASP A 425 24.73 -14.99 -0.81
CA ASP A 425 26.19 -15.16 -0.87
C ASP A 425 26.65 -15.50 -2.29
N ASP A 426 25.92 -16.38 -2.98
CA ASP A 426 26.17 -16.80 -4.37
C ASP A 426 25.82 -15.69 -5.38
N LYS A 427 25.22 -14.57 -4.92
CA LYS A 427 24.68 -13.47 -5.74
C LYS A 427 23.68 -13.94 -6.79
N SER A 428 23.00 -15.05 -6.54
CA SER A 428 22.01 -15.63 -7.44
C SER A 428 20.83 -14.69 -7.70
N TYR A 429 20.61 -13.68 -6.85
CA TYR A 429 19.54 -12.69 -6.96
C TYR A 429 19.74 -11.64 -8.05
N VAL A 430 20.94 -11.48 -8.61
CA VAL A 430 21.17 -10.44 -9.63
C VAL A 430 20.41 -10.81 -10.90
N LEU A 431 19.46 -9.97 -11.31
CA LEU A 431 18.66 -10.21 -12.50
C LEU A 431 19.31 -9.64 -13.75
N GLY A 432 19.78 -8.38 -13.67
CA GLY A 432 20.47 -7.70 -14.77
C GLY A 432 20.04 -6.24 -14.95
N SER A 433 20.36 -5.68 -16.12
CA SER A 433 20.02 -4.30 -16.49
C SER A 433 18.68 -4.18 -17.20
N VAL A 434 18.11 -2.98 -17.15
CA VAL A 434 16.89 -2.61 -17.87
C VAL A 434 17.23 -2.19 -19.30
N LEU A 435 16.67 -2.90 -20.29
CA LEU A 435 16.88 -2.58 -21.71
C LEU A 435 16.20 -1.26 -22.10
N ALA A 436 14.94 -1.10 -21.68
CA ALA A 436 14.08 -0.01 -22.07
C ALA A 436 12.99 0.25 -21.03
N GLY A 437 12.42 1.45 -21.06
CA GLY A 437 11.38 1.83 -20.12
C GLY A 437 10.64 3.09 -20.53
N SER A 438 9.48 3.31 -19.90
CA SER A 438 8.56 4.38 -20.25
C SER A 438 9.03 5.78 -19.82
N GLY A 439 9.77 5.86 -18.73
CA GLY A 439 9.96 7.10 -17.98
C GLY A 439 8.88 7.30 -16.91
N VAL A 440 9.18 8.10 -15.88
CA VAL A 440 8.40 8.15 -14.61
C VAL A 440 7.04 8.84 -14.74
N TYR A 441 6.96 9.90 -15.54
CA TYR A 441 5.77 10.75 -15.70
C TYR A 441 5.34 10.83 -17.16
N ARG A 442 5.76 9.87 -17.99
CA ARG A 442 5.40 9.89 -19.39
C ARG A 442 3.95 9.46 -19.55
N LYS A 443 3.23 10.22 -20.37
CA LYS A 443 1.83 9.99 -20.71
C LYS A 443 1.68 9.69 -22.20
N LYS A 444 0.63 8.98 -22.58
CA LYS A 444 0.25 8.75 -23.99
C LYS A 444 -1.18 9.22 -24.21
N ALA A 445 -1.37 9.95 -25.29
CA ALA A 445 -2.68 10.31 -25.79
C ALA A 445 -3.34 9.08 -26.40
N ARG A 446 -4.51 8.69 -25.87
CA ARG A 446 -5.36 7.64 -26.46
C ARG A 446 -6.16 8.20 -27.65
N ASN A 447 -6.69 9.40 -27.46
CA ASN A 447 -7.43 10.23 -28.43
C ASN A 447 -7.04 11.70 -28.20
N ALA A 448 -7.52 12.64 -29.03
CA ALA A 448 -7.18 14.07 -28.94
C ALA A 448 -7.37 14.74 -27.56
N ASN A 449 -8.11 14.11 -26.63
CA ASN A 449 -8.50 14.69 -25.34
C ASN A 449 -8.34 13.78 -24.10
N GLN A 450 -7.68 12.61 -24.20
CA GLN A 450 -7.50 11.72 -23.03
C GLN A 450 -6.10 11.12 -23.00
N ASP A 451 -5.33 11.54 -21.99
CA ASP A 451 -4.03 10.99 -21.67
C ASP A 451 -4.14 9.95 -20.53
N PHE A 452 -3.26 8.95 -20.51
CA PHE A 452 -3.10 8.02 -19.38
C PHE A 452 -1.61 7.83 -19.09
N ILE A 453 -1.28 7.37 -17.88
CA ILE A 453 0.09 7.12 -17.47
C ILE A 453 0.64 5.85 -18.14
N LEU A 454 1.87 5.96 -18.64
CA LEU A 454 2.68 4.81 -19.05
C LEU A 454 3.81 4.62 -18.05
N ASP A 455 3.80 3.48 -17.38
CA ASP A 455 4.77 3.15 -16.34
C ASP A 455 5.20 1.69 -16.47
N TRP A 456 6.18 1.44 -17.34
CA TRP A 456 6.70 0.11 -17.61
C TRP A 456 8.22 0.11 -17.82
N ALA A 457 8.88 -1.00 -17.48
CA ALA A 457 10.29 -1.27 -17.73
C ALA A 457 10.51 -2.73 -18.13
N LEU A 458 11.59 -2.96 -18.90
CA LEU A 458 11.97 -4.28 -19.41
C LEU A 458 13.36 -4.71 -18.91
N PRO A 459 13.48 -5.28 -17.70
CA PRO A 459 14.68 -5.99 -17.28
C PRO A 459 15.02 -7.13 -18.25
N PHE A 460 16.27 -7.20 -18.69
CA PHE A 460 16.70 -8.25 -19.61
C PHE A 460 16.91 -9.59 -18.89
N LEU A 461 16.46 -10.69 -19.50
CA LEU A 461 16.61 -12.03 -18.95
C LEU A 461 17.56 -12.85 -19.83
N TYR A 462 18.54 -13.50 -19.22
CA TYR A 462 19.52 -14.32 -19.92
C TYR A 462 19.92 -15.55 -19.11
N GLY A 463 20.40 -16.58 -19.83
CA GLY A 463 20.94 -17.80 -19.22
C GLY A 463 19.95 -18.45 -18.25
N GLU A 464 20.43 -18.73 -17.04
CA GLU A 464 19.67 -19.42 -15.98
C GLU A 464 18.52 -18.58 -15.39
N ARG A 465 18.46 -17.28 -15.70
CA ARG A 465 17.36 -16.40 -15.28
C ARG A 465 16.10 -16.57 -16.13
N LEU A 466 16.21 -17.22 -17.29
CA LEU A 466 15.06 -17.52 -18.13
C LEU A 466 14.11 -18.46 -17.38
N PRO A 467 12.79 -18.25 -17.51
CA PRO A 467 11.82 -19.15 -16.88
C PRO A 467 11.95 -20.57 -17.43
N LEU A 468 11.75 -21.55 -16.55
CA LEU A 468 11.79 -22.99 -16.86
C LEU A 468 10.38 -23.60 -16.95
N GLU A 469 9.38 -22.94 -16.36
CA GLU A 469 8.00 -23.44 -16.25
C GLU A 469 7.00 -22.46 -16.86
N LYS A 470 5.83 -22.98 -17.26
CA LYS A 470 4.72 -22.18 -17.76
C LYS A 470 4.08 -21.40 -16.64
N PHE A 471 3.99 -20.09 -16.81
CA PHE A 471 3.16 -19.27 -15.93
C PHE A 471 1.69 -19.37 -16.31
N TRP A 472 0.82 -18.99 -15.38
CA TRP A 472 -0.63 -19.02 -15.60
C TRP A 472 -1.09 -17.96 -16.62
N TYR A 473 -0.21 -17.03 -17.00
CA TYR A 473 -0.50 -15.99 -17.98
C TYR A 473 -0.48 -16.54 -19.40
N ARG A 474 -1.50 -16.18 -20.20
CA ARG A 474 -1.66 -16.71 -21.56
C ARG A 474 -1.42 -15.67 -22.64
N ARG A 475 -2.30 -14.68 -22.72
CA ARG A 475 -2.31 -13.69 -23.81
C ARG A 475 -2.89 -12.37 -23.33
N PRO A 476 -2.64 -11.27 -24.05
CA PRO A 476 -3.38 -10.03 -23.83
C PRO A 476 -4.89 -10.24 -23.99
N PHE A 477 -5.67 -9.77 -23.02
CA PHE A 477 -7.11 -9.81 -23.04
C PHE A 477 -7.65 -8.81 -24.07
N ARG A 478 -8.41 -9.29 -25.06
CA ARG A 478 -8.90 -8.48 -26.19
C ARG A 478 -10.39 -8.13 -26.12
N GLN A 479 -11.09 -8.57 -25.06
CA GLN A 479 -12.53 -8.35 -24.93
C GLN A 479 -12.82 -7.13 -24.05
N ALA A 480 -14.07 -6.63 -24.13
CA ALA A 480 -14.52 -5.56 -23.24
C ALA A 480 -14.58 -6.07 -21.79
N VAL A 481 -13.82 -5.42 -20.92
CA VAL A 481 -13.82 -5.66 -19.46
C VAL A 481 -15.11 -5.06 -18.89
N ASN A 482 -15.84 -5.83 -18.09
CA ASN A 482 -17.04 -5.35 -17.37
C ASN A 482 -16.83 -5.43 -15.84
N SER A 483 -17.67 -4.73 -15.08
CA SER A 483 -17.59 -4.68 -13.62
C SER A 483 -18.01 -5.97 -12.89
N ASP A 484 -18.66 -6.90 -13.59
CA ASP A 484 -19.19 -8.14 -13.01
C ASP A 484 -18.16 -9.27 -13.01
N THR A 485 -17.15 -9.18 -13.88
CA THR A 485 -16.04 -10.13 -13.94
C THR A 485 -15.10 -9.95 -12.75
N THR A 486 -14.66 -11.08 -12.19
CA THR A 486 -13.60 -11.11 -11.18
C THR A 486 -12.25 -11.19 -11.85
N PHE A 487 -11.34 -10.34 -11.41
CA PHE A 487 -9.96 -10.30 -11.88
C PHE A 487 -9.00 -10.57 -10.74
N TYR A 488 -7.81 -11.02 -11.10
CA TYR A 488 -6.77 -11.44 -10.18
C TYR A 488 -5.51 -10.61 -10.43
N LYS A 489 -4.69 -10.47 -9.40
CA LYS A 489 -3.30 -10.05 -9.57
C LYS A 489 -2.42 -10.92 -8.69
N SER A 490 -1.16 -11.09 -9.07
CA SER A 490 -0.14 -11.66 -8.20
C SER A 490 0.95 -10.61 -7.97
N GLY A 491 1.13 -10.21 -6.72
CA GLY A 491 2.12 -9.20 -6.34
C GLY A 491 2.82 -9.52 -5.03
N ARG A 492 4.02 -9.00 -4.84
CA ARG A 492 4.88 -9.39 -3.72
C ARG A 492 4.30 -9.06 -2.34
N SER A 493 3.43 -8.06 -2.23
CA SER A 493 2.92 -7.59 -0.94
C SER A 493 1.66 -8.32 -0.52
N THR A 494 0.63 -8.31 -1.37
CA THR A 494 -0.65 -8.94 -1.03
C THR A 494 -0.85 -10.31 -1.67
N PHE A 495 0.19 -10.85 -2.34
CA PHE A 495 0.16 -12.13 -3.05
C PHE A 495 -0.94 -12.16 -4.12
N LEU A 496 -1.63 -13.30 -4.24
CA LEU A 496 -2.78 -13.49 -5.11
C LEU A 496 -4.04 -12.88 -4.48
N THR A 497 -4.51 -11.78 -5.05
CA THR A 497 -5.75 -11.11 -4.63
C THR A 497 -6.74 -11.07 -5.79
N LYS A 498 -8.01 -10.78 -5.45
CA LYS A 498 -9.12 -10.70 -6.38
C LYS A 498 -9.85 -9.37 -6.26
N GLY A 499 -10.27 -8.81 -7.39
CA GLY A 499 -10.89 -7.50 -7.47
C GLY A 499 -11.89 -7.37 -8.60
N ARG A 500 -12.58 -6.23 -8.62
CA ARG A 500 -13.52 -5.81 -9.67
C ARG A 500 -13.00 -4.58 -10.38
N TYR A 501 -13.21 -4.57 -11.68
CA TYR A 501 -12.92 -3.43 -12.53
C TYR A 501 -13.97 -2.32 -12.36
N SER A 502 -13.54 -1.06 -12.32
CA SER A 502 -14.42 0.09 -12.44
C SER A 502 -14.47 0.55 -13.89
N GLU A 503 -15.67 0.49 -14.48
CA GLU A 503 -15.90 1.00 -15.83
C GLU A 503 -15.87 2.54 -15.90
N LEU A 504 -16.02 3.23 -14.76
CA LEU A 504 -15.85 4.67 -14.67
C LEU A 504 -14.38 5.03 -14.45
N GLN A 505 -13.82 5.76 -15.41
CA GLN A 505 -12.43 6.23 -15.33
C GLN A 505 -12.24 7.20 -14.17
N SER A 506 -11.09 7.07 -13.52
CA SER A 506 -10.61 7.97 -12.47
C SER A 506 -9.73 9.04 -13.09
N VAL A 507 -9.91 10.31 -12.71
CA VAL A 507 -9.00 11.37 -13.17
C VAL A 507 -7.91 11.61 -12.16
N HIS A 508 -6.68 11.67 -12.64
CA HIS A 508 -5.50 12.00 -11.86
C HIS A 508 -4.98 13.37 -12.30
N VAL A 509 -4.64 14.21 -11.32
CA VAL A 509 -4.13 15.55 -11.56
C VAL A 509 -2.66 15.61 -11.18
N HIS A 510 -1.81 15.65 -12.20
CA HIS A 510 -0.36 15.72 -12.08
C HIS A 510 0.11 17.15 -12.07
N ARG A 511 1.24 17.40 -11.41
CA ARG A 511 1.95 18.69 -11.44
C ARG A 511 3.24 18.50 -12.22
N VAL A 512 3.32 19.12 -13.39
CA VAL A 512 4.50 19.05 -14.26
C VAL A 512 5.25 20.38 -14.16
N PRO A 513 6.54 20.39 -13.78
CA PRO A 513 7.32 21.61 -13.71
C PRO A 513 7.42 22.24 -15.10
N ILE A 514 7.20 23.55 -15.14
CA ILE A 514 7.34 24.38 -16.36
C ILE A 514 8.77 24.92 -16.44
N SER A 515 9.38 25.16 -15.28
CA SER A 515 10.71 25.75 -15.11
C SER A 515 11.30 25.36 -13.75
N ASP A 516 12.61 25.58 -13.59
CA ASP A 516 13.36 25.29 -12.36
C ASP A 516 13.00 26.23 -11.19
N ASP A 517 12.17 27.27 -11.42
CA ASP A 517 11.72 28.23 -10.42
C ASP A 517 10.55 27.72 -9.54
N GLY A 518 10.21 26.44 -9.64
CA GLY A 518 9.12 25.82 -8.89
C GLY A 518 7.73 26.15 -9.43
N LYS A 519 7.60 26.66 -10.66
CA LYS A 519 6.29 26.76 -11.34
C LYS A 519 5.90 25.42 -11.94
N PHE A 520 4.62 25.07 -11.76
CA PHE A 520 4.04 23.84 -12.29
C PHE A 520 2.79 24.15 -13.10
N ARG A 521 2.51 23.29 -14.09
CA ARG A 521 1.19 23.20 -14.72
C ARG A 521 0.48 21.93 -14.23
N THR A 522 -0.83 22.02 -14.07
CA THR A 522 -1.66 20.84 -13.85
C THR A 522 -1.89 20.09 -15.17
N VAL A 523 -1.86 18.77 -15.11
CA VAL A 523 -2.11 17.89 -16.24
C VAL A 523 -3.03 16.76 -15.79
N GLU A 524 -4.11 16.53 -16.52
CA GLU A 524 -5.04 15.46 -16.23
C GLU A 524 -4.70 14.17 -16.98
N THR A 525 -4.85 13.04 -16.32
CA THR A 525 -4.85 11.71 -16.94
C THR A 525 -6.05 10.89 -16.50
N PHE A 526 -6.51 9.96 -17.35
CA PHE A 526 -7.71 9.14 -17.15
C PHE A 526 -7.31 7.69 -16.96
N GLU A 527 -7.44 7.22 -15.73
CA GLU A 527 -6.90 5.95 -15.28
C GLU A 527 -8.00 4.90 -15.10
N HIS A 528 -7.61 3.66 -15.40
CA HIS A 528 -8.40 2.47 -15.13
C HIS A 528 -8.20 2.05 -13.68
N ALA A 529 -9.28 1.62 -13.01
CA ALA A 529 -9.23 1.33 -11.58
C ALA A 529 -9.84 -0.03 -11.23
N PHE A 530 -9.30 -0.64 -10.17
CA PHE A 530 -9.77 -1.87 -9.54
C PHE A 530 -9.99 -1.65 -8.05
N VAL A 531 -10.91 -2.41 -7.46
CA VAL A 531 -11.16 -2.46 -6.01
C VAL A 531 -11.29 -3.91 -5.55
N SER A 532 -11.00 -4.20 -4.28
CA SER A 532 -11.14 -5.55 -3.76
C SER A 532 -12.59 -6.01 -3.69
N ILE A 533 -12.78 -7.32 -3.87
CA ILE A 533 -14.05 -8.01 -3.55
C ILE A 533 -13.96 -8.87 -2.29
N SER A 534 -12.82 -8.80 -1.59
CA SER A 534 -12.55 -9.57 -0.38
C SER A 534 -12.43 -8.66 0.84
N GLY A 535 -12.35 -9.24 2.04
CA GLY A 535 -12.15 -8.49 3.28
C GLY A 535 -10.76 -7.83 3.44
N GLY A 536 -9.84 -8.04 2.48
CA GLY A 536 -8.53 -7.42 2.42
C GLY A 536 -8.33 -6.57 1.16
N PRO A 537 -7.20 -5.86 1.04
CA PRO A 537 -6.92 -4.97 -0.09
C PRO A 537 -6.70 -5.73 -1.39
N PHE A 538 -7.04 -5.10 -2.52
CA PHE A 538 -6.70 -5.66 -3.84
C PHE A 538 -5.20 -5.53 -4.08
N SER A 539 -4.59 -4.40 -3.71
CA SER A 539 -3.14 -4.22 -3.80
C SER A 539 -2.64 -3.30 -2.71
N GLU A 540 -1.38 -3.48 -2.31
CA GLU A 540 -0.70 -2.57 -1.41
C GLU A 540 0.64 -2.10 -1.98
N GLY A 541 1.33 -1.25 -1.21
CA GLY A 541 2.66 -0.79 -1.54
C GLY A 541 3.60 -1.95 -1.89
N GLY A 542 4.20 -1.92 -3.08
CA GLY A 542 5.11 -2.99 -3.55
C GLY A 542 4.48 -3.95 -4.56
N ASP A 543 3.16 -3.93 -4.73
CA ASP A 543 2.51 -4.67 -5.83
C ASP A 543 2.65 -3.99 -7.20
N SER A 544 3.20 -2.77 -7.25
CA SER A 544 3.53 -2.10 -8.51
C SER A 544 4.36 -2.99 -9.42
N GLY A 545 3.97 -3.06 -10.69
CA GLY A 545 4.53 -3.95 -11.69
C GLY A 545 3.72 -5.23 -11.90
N SER A 546 2.80 -5.60 -11.01
CA SER A 546 1.96 -6.80 -11.17
C SER A 546 1.09 -6.75 -12.42
N PHE A 547 0.93 -7.90 -13.07
CA PHE A 547 -0.16 -8.11 -14.00
C PHE A 547 -1.50 -8.27 -13.28
N VAL A 548 -2.53 -7.68 -13.88
CA VAL A 548 -3.94 -7.98 -13.59
C VAL A 548 -4.47 -8.89 -14.70
N PHE A 549 -5.06 -10.02 -14.34
CA PHE A 549 -5.45 -11.08 -15.26
C PHE A 549 -6.83 -11.67 -14.92
N ALA A 550 -7.48 -12.27 -15.91
CA ALA A 550 -8.76 -12.96 -15.77
C ALA A 550 -8.54 -14.40 -15.25
N GLU A 551 -9.62 -15.09 -14.88
CA GLU A 551 -9.56 -16.47 -14.36
C GLU A 551 -8.88 -17.46 -15.34
N ASP A 552 -8.99 -17.20 -16.64
CA ASP A 552 -8.37 -18.02 -17.70
C ASP A 552 -6.88 -17.71 -17.95
N GLY A 553 -6.33 -16.71 -17.24
CA GLY A 553 -4.94 -16.28 -17.38
C GLY A 553 -4.70 -15.19 -18.43
N ASP A 554 -5.74 -14.70 -19.11
CA ASP A 554 -5.59 -13.58 -20.04
C ASP A 554 -5.25 -12.31 -19.24
N VAL A 555 -4.21 -11.58 -19.64
CA VAL A 555 -3.74 -10.38 -18.94
C VAL A 555 -4.45 -9.14 -19.45
N ILE A 556 -5.00 -8.33 -18.55
CA ILE A 556 -5.78 -7.13 -18.85
C ILE A 556 -4.92 -5.88 -18.75
N ALA A 557 -4.07 -5.79 -17.73
CA ALA A 557 -3.41 -4.54 -17.38
C ALA A 557 -2.13 -4.73 -16.55
N LEU A 558 -1.33 -3.66 -16.50
CA LEU A 558 -0.17 -3.51 -15.63
C LEU A 558 -0.52 -2.56 -14.47
N LEU A 559 -0.39 -3.04 -13.24
CA LEU A 559 -0.65 -2.29 -12.00
C LEU A 559 0.51 -1.34 -11.70
N TRP A 560 0.23 -0.05 -11.47
CA TRP A 560 1.30 0.94 -11.21
C TRP A 560 1.13 1.77 -9.93
N GLY A 561 -0.02 1.73 -9.25
CA GLY A 561 -0.19 2.42 -7.97
C GLY A 561 -1.62 2.34 -7.44
N GLY A 562 -1.89 3.08 -6.37
CA GLY A 562 -3.24 3.11 -5.78
C GLY A 562 -3.42 4.13 -4.67
N ILE A 563 -4.66 4.25 -4.21
CA ILE A 563 -5.05 5.00 -3.01
C ILE A 563 -5.39 4.00 -1.91
N GLU A 564 -4.44 3.84 -1.00
CA GLU A 564 -4.47 2.84 0.07
C GLU A 564 -5.65 3.02 1.03
N ARG A 565 -6.05 4.27 1.32
CA ARG A 565 -7.18 4.60 2.21
C ARG A 565 -8.49 3.95 1.77
N ARG A 566 -8.70 3.87 0.46
CA ARG A 566 -9.96 3.45 -0.17
C ARG A 566 -9.84 2.10 -0.86
N ASP A 567 -8.67 1.49 -0.81
CA ASP A 567 -8.35 0.27 -1.53
C ASP A 567 -8.69 0.36 -3.03
N VAL A 568 -8.27 1.47 -3.65
CA VAL A 568 -8.41 1.70 -5.08
C VAL A 568 -7.05 1.52 -5.75
N THR A 569 -6.99 0.67 -6.75
CA THR A 569 -5.77 0.34 -7.50
C THR A 569 -5.87 0.85 -8.92
N TYR A 570 -4.82 1.51 -9.42
CA TYR A 570 -4.75 2.02 -10.78
C TYR A 570 -3.86 1.16 -11.67
N VAL A 571 -4.30 1.02 -12.92
CA VAL A 571 -3.66 0.15 -13.90
C VAL A 571 -3.61 0.82 -15.27
N THR A 572 -2.66 0.37 -16.10
CA THR A 572 -2.61 0.72 -17.52
C THR A 572 -2.98 -0.52 -18.35
N PRO A 573 -3.95 -0.43 -19.28
CA PRO A 573 -4.32 -1.56 -20.14
C PRO A 573 -3.11 -2.16 -20.85
N ILE A 574 -3.01 -3.49 -20.89
CA ILE A 574 -1.79 -4.17 -21.35
C ILE A 574 -1.51 -3.92 -22.84
N GLU A 575 -2.55 -3.77 -23.65
CA GLU A 575 -2.43 -3.45 -25.08
C GLU A 575 -1.74 -2.10 -25.29
N GLU A 576 -2.07 -1.11 -24.46
CA GLU A 576 -1.46 0.22 -24.51
C GLU A 576 0.01 0.20 -24.09
N VAL A 577 0.35 -0.66 -23.12
CA VAL A 577 1.72 -0.93 -22.70
C VAL A 577 2.49 -1.58 -23.85
N PHE A 578 1.95 -2.61 -24.49
CA PHE A 578 2.63 -3.34 -25.57
C PHE A 578 2.83 -2.47 -26.81
N ASP A 579 1.85 -1.66 -27.17
CA ASP A 579 1.98 -0.68 -28.26
C ASP A 579 3.08 0.33 -28.00
N ASP A 580 3.20 0.79 -26.76
CA ASP A 580 4.27 1.69 -26.40
C ASP A 580 5.64 1.00 -26.34
N ILE A 581 5.72 -0.25 -25.85
CA ILE A 581 6.95 -1.06 -25.92
C ILE A 581 7.43 -1.17 -27.37
N LYS A 582 6.56 -1.53 -28.32
CA LYS A 582 6.92 -1.59 -29.75
C LYS A 582 7.46 -0.25 -30.24
N ARG A 583 6.82 0.86 -29.89
CA ARG A 583 7.24 2.21 -30.27
C ARG A 583 8.61 2.59 -29.71
N VAL A 584 8.87 2.31 -28.43
CA VAL A 584 10.12 2.69 -27.76
C VAL A 584 11.27 1.78 -28.18
N THR A 585 11.02 0.49 -28.36
CA THR A 585 12.07 -0.50 -28.63
C THR A 585 12.33 -0.74 -30.12
N GLY A 586 11.38 -0.38 -30.98
CA GLY A 586 11.40 -0.76 -32.40
C GLY A 586 11.10 -2.24 -32.65
N ALA A 587 10.64 -2.98 -31.63
CA ALA A 587 10.22 -4.37 -31.78
C ALA A 587 9.06 -4.47 -32.78
N LEU A 588 9.07 -5.54 -33.57
CA LEU A 588 8.01 -5.80 -34.56
C LEU A 588 6.70 -6.22 -33.88
N ASP A 589 6.84 -6.97 -32.80
CA ASP A 589 5.73 -7.47 -32.02
C ASP A 589 6.14 -7.73 -30.56
N VAL A 590 5.14 -7.78 -29.68
CA VAL A 590 5.27 -8.02 -28.24
C VAL A 590 4.19 -9.01 -27.81
N ARG A 591 4.58 -10.05 -27.09
CA ARG A 591 3.64 -11.02 -26.52
C ARG A 591 4.01 -11.40 -25.11
N ILE A 592 3.05 -12.00 -24.39
CA ILE A 592 3.36 -12.71 -23.15
C ILE A 592 4.14 -13.97 -23.52
N ALA A 593 5.17 -14.29 -22.74
CA ALA A 593 6.00 -15.45 -23.03
C ALA A 593 5.14 -16.73 -23.02
N GLU A 594 5.05 -17.35 -24.19
CA GLU A 594 4.46 -18.67 -24.37
C GLU A 594 5.57 -19.69 -24.11
N GLN A 595 5.63 -20.26 -22.92
CA GLN A 595 6.36 -21.51 -22.74
C GLN A 595 5.38 -22.66 -22.64
#